data_AF-A0A2K3NID1-F1
#
_entry.id   AF-A0A2K3NID1-F1
#
_cell.length_a   1.000
_cell.length_b   1.000
_cell.length_c   1.000
_cell.angle_alpha   90.00
_cell.angle_beta   90.00
_cell.angle_gamma   90.00
#
_symmetry.space_group_name_H-M   'P 1'
#
loop_
_entity.id
_entity.type
_entity.pdbx_description
1 polymer ?
#
loop_
_entity_poly.entity_id
_entity_poly.type
_entity_poly.pdbx_seq_one_letter_code
_entity_poly.pdbx_strand_id
1 'polypeptide(L)'
;MNRDVMSREEEKCEALQRALLDCHRRIPSGPGRNSACRHLNNALAICLVSLACPEQSEAVRTLCSSAGTALKRRQCQQAQISLSLCLDSHSNP
;
A
#
# COMPACT_ATOMS: atom_id res chain seq x y z
N MET A 1 7.47 -13.93 25.75
CA MET A 1 6.83 -13.12 24.70
C MET A 1 7.69 -11.88 24.51
N ASN A 2 8.69 -11.94 23.63
CA ASN A 2 9.52 -10.78 23.30
C ASN A 2 8.91 -10.15 22.06
N ARG A 3 8.38 -8.94 22.21
CA ARG A 3 7.60 -8.23 21.20
C ARG A 3 8.34 -6.95 20.79
N ASP A 4 9.66 -7.03 20.63
CA ASP A 4 10.52 -5.84 20.53
C ASP A 4 11.62 -6.02 19.49
N VAL A 5 11.21 -6.26 18.24
CA VAL A 5 11.83 -5.67 17.05
C VAL A 5 10.71 -5.57 16.00
N MET A 6 9.94 -4.48 16.02
CA MET A 6 9.08 -4.16 14.87
C MET A 6 9.98 -3.74 13.71
N SER A 7 9.65 -4.14 12.48
CA SER A 7 10.44 -3.74 11.33
C SER A 7 10.27 -2.22 11.10
N ARG A 8 11.29 -1.55 10.54
CA ARG A 8 11.20 -0.12 10.17
C ARG A 8 10.03 0.18 9.23
N GLU A 9 9.57 -0.81 8.48
CA GLU A 9 8.46 -0.69 7.55
C GLU A 9 7.11 -0.76 8.28
N GLU A 10 7.00 -1.60 9.32
CA GLU A 10 5.83 -1.64 10.20
C GLU A 10 5.65 -0.34 10.96
N GLU A 11 6.73 0.21 11.56
CA GLU A 11 6.70 1.49 12.27
C GLU A 11 6.21 2.64 11.37
N LYS A 12 6.64 2.63 10.11
CA LYS A 12 6.19 3.61 9.11
C LYS A 12 4.69 3.47 8.80
N CYS A 13 4.20 2.24 8.64
CA CYS A 13 2.78 2.01 8.40
C CYS A 13 1.93 2.41 9.61
N GLU A 14 2.39 2.14 10.83
CA GLU A 14 1.73 2.60 12.05
C GLU A 14 1.69 4.14 12.15
N ALA A 15 2.78 4.83 11.83
CA ALA A 15 2.81 6.29 11.83
C ALA A 15 1.78 6.88 10.86
N LEU A 16 1.66 6.30 9.66
CA LEU A 16 0.65 6.68 8.66
C LEU A 16 -0.78 6.38 9.14
N GLN A 17 -0.99 5.24 9.81
CA GLN A 17 -2.27 4.88 10.39
C GLN A 17 -2.70 5.89 11.46
N ARG A 18 -1.80 6.26 12.37
CA ARG A 18 -2.05 7.26 13.41
C ARG A 18 -2.40 8.62 12.80
N ALA A 19 -1.64 9.06 11.79
CA ALA A 19 -1.91 10.32 11.09
C ALA A 19 -3.28 10.31 10.38
N LEU A 20 -3.67 9.18 9.74
CA LEU A 20 -4.99 9.03 9.12
C LEU A 20 -6.12 9.10 10.15
N LEU A 21 -5.96 8.42 11.29
CA LEU A 21 -6.94 8.46 12.39
C LEU A 21 -7.10 9.89 12.93
N ASP A 22 -6.00 10.63 13.09
CA ASP A 22 -6.07 12.03 13.53
C ASP A 22 -6.73 12.94 12.48
N CYS A 23 -6.51 12.69 11.19
CA CYS A 23 -7.23 13.37 10.12
C CYS A 23 -8.75 13.12 10.22
N HIS A 24 -9.16 11.87 10.44
CA HIS A 24 -10.56 11.50 10.62
C HIS A 24 -11.19 12.08 11.89
N ARG A 25 -10.42 12.30 12.96
CA ARG A 25 -10.91 12.99 14.16
C ARG A 25 -11.16 14.48 13.91
N ARG A 26 -10.30 15.13 13.12
CA ARG A 26 -10.38 16.57 12.85
C ARG A 26 -11.43 16.91 11.79
N ILE A 27 -11.65 16.02 10.83
CA ILE A 27 -12.53 16.25 9.69
C ILE A 27 -13.80 15.40 9.83
N PRO A 28 -14.99 16.01 9.98
CA PRO A 28 -16.25 15.29 10.10
C PRO A 28 -16.51 14.33 8.94
N SER A 29 -17.21 13.23 9.22
CA SER A 29 -17.63 12.25 8.22
C SER A 29 -18.41 12.92 7.07
N GLY A 30 -18.06 12.58 5.83
CA GLY A 30 -18.71 13.08 4.61
C GLY A 30 -17.75 13.09 3.42
N PRO A 31 -18.22 13.48 2.21
CA PRO A 31 -17.40 13.52 1.00
C PRO A 31 -16.12 14.36 1.15
N GLY A 32 -16.19 15.45 1.92
CA GLY A 32 -15.04 16.33 2.20
C GLY A 32 -13.90 15.63 2.94
N ARG A 33 -14.20 14.68 3.83
CA ARG A 33 -13.18 13.91 4.56
C ARG A 33 -12.36 13.04 3.63
N ASN A 34 -13.01 12.35 2.70
CA ASN A 34 -12.33 11.46 1.76
C ASN A 34 -11.32 12.24 0.92
N SER A 35 -11.66 13.45 0.48
CA SER A 35 -10.73 14.32 -0.23
C SER A 35 -9.60 14.84 0.66
N ALA A 36 -9.92 15.34 1.87
CA ALA A 36 -8.94 15.90 2.80
C ALA A 36 -7.91 14.87 3.28
N CYS A 37 -8.36 13.65 3.61
CA CYS A 37 -7.51 12.58 4.14
C CYS A 37 -7.00 11.61 3.05
N ARG A 38 -7.30 11.85 1.76
CA ARG A 38 -6.98 10.94 0.64
C ARG A 38 -5.52 10.54 0.59
N HIS A 39 -4.62 11.52 0.78
CA HIS A 39 -3.18 11.32 0.68
C HIS A 39 -2.66 10.37 1.77
N LEU A 40 -3.14 10.51 3.02
CA LEU A 40 -2.82 9.61 4.12
C LEU A 40 -3.36 8.21 3.88
N ASN A 41 -4.61 8.11 3.42
CA ASN A 41 -5.22 6.82 3.09
C ASN A 41 -4.45 6.09 1.98
N ASN A 42 -4.08 6.80 0.91
CA ASN A 42 -3.28 6.23 -0.17
C ASN A 42 -1.88 5.81 0.31
N ALA A 43 -1.21 6.67 1.08
CA ALA A 43 0.11 6.36 1.62
C ALA A 43 0.08 5.13 2.54
N LEU A 44 -0.93 5.03 3.41
CA LEU A 44 -1.12 3.87 4.28
C LEU A 44 -1.39 2.60 3.46
N ALA A 45 -2.27 2.66 2.46
CA ALA A 45 -2.56 1.52 1.59
C ALA A 45 -1.29 1.01 0.88
N ILE A 46 -0.49 1.92 0.30
CA ILE A 46 0.79 1.57 -0.33
C ILE A 46 1.76 0.94 0.67
N CYS A 47 1.81 1.46 1.89
CA CYS A 47 2.66 0.92 2.96
C CYS A 47 2.27 -0.52 3.31
N LEU A 48 0.99 -0.76 3.59
CA LEU A 48 0.47 -2.08 3.95
C LEU A 48 0.66 -3.11 2.82
N VAL A 49 0.42 -2.71 1.57
CA VAL A 49 0.68 -3.58 0.41
C VAL A 49 2.16 -3.92 0.28
N SER A 50 3.05 -2.95 0.51
CA SER A 50 4.50 -3.19 0.45
C SER A 50 4.99 -4.06 1.61
N LEU A 51 4.34 -3.99 2.77
CA LEU A 51 4.64 -4.83 3.93
C LEU A 51 4.18 -6.28 3.71
N ALA A 52 2.97 -6.48 3.16
CA ALA A 52 2.42 -7.81 2.92
C ALA A 52 3.11 -8.52 1.75
N CYS A 53 3.33 -7.81 0.64
CA CYS A 53 3.83 -8.37 -0.62
C CYS A 53 5.04 -7.56 -1.14
N PRO A 54 6.19 -7.59 -0.45
CA PRO A 54 7.31 -6.69 -0.73
C PRO A 54 7.84 -6.83 -2.15
N GLU A 55 8.13 -8.06 -2.59
CA GLU A 55 8.69 -8.33 -3.92
C GLU A 55 7.73 -7.95 -5.05
N GLN A 56 6.45 -8.32 -4.93
CA GLN A 56 5.44 -8.04 -5.94
C GLN A 56 5.12 -6.54 -6.00
N SER A 57 5.07 -5.87 -4.85
CA SER A 57 4.86 -4.43 -4.79
C SER A 57 6.00 -3.66 -5.47
N GLU A 58 7.25 -4.10 -5.26
CA GLU A 58 8.42 -3.47 -5.87
C GLU A 58 8.52 -3.75 -7.37
N ALA A 59 8.15 -4.97 -7.80
CA ALA A 59 8.03 -5.31 -9.21
C ALA A 59 7.01 -4.40 -9.92
N VAL A 60 5.84 -4.15 -9.31
CA VAL A 60 4.85 -3.21 -9.85
C VAL A 60 5.43 -1.79 -9.90
N ARG A 61 6.08 -1.33 -8.82
CA ARG A 61 6.68 0.01 -8.76
C ARG A 61 7.70 0.23 -9.89
N THR A 62 8.53 -0.77 -10.15
CA THR A 62 9.57 -0.72 -11.17
C THR A 62 9.00 -0.83 -12.58
N LEU A 63 8.14 -1.83 -12.83
CA LEU A 63 7.69 -2.19 -14.19
C LEU A 63 6.54 -1.33 -14.69
N CYS A 64 5.70 -0.79 -13.81
CA CYS A 64 4.51 -0.01 -14.17
C CYS A 64 4.73 1.51 -14.17
N SER A 65 5.93 1.99 -13.83
CA SER A 65 6.25 3.43 -13.74
C SER A 65 6.30 4.17 -15.09
N SER A 66 6.32 3.47 -16.22
CA SER A 66 6.44 4.09 -17.55
C SER A 66 5.54 3.43 -18.60
N ALA A 67 5.01 4.22 -19.54
CA ALA A 67 4.15 3.74 -20.64
C ALA A 67 4.87 2.77 -21.60
N GLY A 68 6.21 2.76 -21.58
CA GLY A 68 7.09 1.67 -22.01
C GLY A 68 6.90 1.07 -23.40
N THR A 69 7.69 0.03 -23.68
CA THR A 69 7.49 -0.83 -24.86
C THR A 69 6.31 -1.78 -24.62
N ALA A 70 5.84 -2.46 -25.68
CA ALA A 70 4.84 -3.52 -25.54
C ALA A 70 5.29 -4.62 -24.54
N LEU A 71 6.60 -4.91 -24.50
CA LEU A 71 7.17 -5.83 -23.52
C LEU A 71 7.04 -5.30 -22.08
N LYS A 72 7.42 -4.03 -21.82
CA LYS A 72 7.26 -3.44 -20.48
C LYS A 72 5.81 -3.44 -20.01
N ARG A 73 4.84 -3.20 -20.91
CA ARG A 73 3.41 -3.28 -20.57
C ARG A 73 2.98 -4.69 -20.16
N ARG A 74 3.43 -5.73 -20.88
CA ARG A 74 3.18 -7.12 -20.50
C ARG A 74 3.83 -7.49 -19.16
N GLN A 75 5.05 -7.03 -18.91
CA GLN A 75 5.74 -7.24 -17.64
C GLN A 75 5.03 -6.55 -16.47
N CYS A 76 4.56 -5.30 -16.66
CA CYS A 76 3.73 -4.61 -15.68
C CYS A 76 2.43 -5.38 -15.40
N GLN A 77 1.74 -5.85 -16.44
CA GLN A 77 0.52 -6.64 -16.27
C GLN A 77 0.78 -7.94 -15.47
N GLN A 78 1.88 -8.64 -15.77
CA GLN A 78 2.27 -9.83 -15.02
C GLN A 78 2.59 -9.52 -13.55
N ALA A 79 3.26 -8.40 -13.28
CA ALA A 79 3.55 -7.94 -11.93
C ALA A 79 2.26 -7.61 -11.15
N GLN A 80 1.28 -6.96 -11.79
CA GLN A 80 -0.03 -6.69 -11.19
C GLN A 80 -0.79 -7.97 -10.84
N ILE A 81 -0.78 -8.98 -11.72
CA ILE A 81 -1.39 -10.29 -11.44
C ILE A 81 -0.69 -10.96 -10.25
N SER A 82 0.64 -10.98 -10.24
CA SER A 82 1.43 -11.55 -9.14
C SER A 82 1.10 -10.87 -7.80
N LEU A 83 1.00 -9.54 -7.79
CA LEU A 83 0.59 -8.78 -6.61
C LEU A 83 -0.82 -9.14 -6.14
N SER A 84 -1.78 -9.26 -7.05
CA SER A 84 -3.15 -9.67 -6.72
C SER A 84 -3.18 -11.03 -6.03
N LEU A 85 -2.46 -12.02 -6.58
CA LEU A 85 -2.40 -13.38 -6.01
C LEU A 85 -1.80 -13.39 -4.60
N CYS A 86 -0.75 -12.58 -4.37
CA CYS A 86 -0.18 -12.43 -3.04
C CYS A 86 -1.17 -11.77 -2.06
N LEU A 87 -1.88 -10.72 -2.47
CA LEU A 87 -2.88 -10.08 -1.59
C LEU A 87 -4.07 -11.02 -1.28
N ASP A 88 -4.48 -11.85 -2.24
CA ASP A 88 -5.55 -12.83 -2.06
C ASP A 88 -5.18 -13.89 -1.03
N SER A 89 -3.92 -14.37 -1.00
CA SER A 89 -3.45 -15.34 0.01
C SER A 89 -3.38 -14.77 1.42
N HIS A 90 -3.27 -13.45 1.57
CA HIS A 90 -3.38 -12.77 2.86
C HIS A 90 -4.83 -12.47 3.28
N SER A 91 -5.77 -12.48 2.34
CA SER A 91 -7.18 -12.11 2.57
C SER A 91 -8.10 -13.31 2.81
N ASN A 92 -7.74 -14.49 2.27
CA ASN A 92 -8.44 -15.76 2.47
C ASN A 92 -7.50 -16.78 3.14
N PRO A 93 -7.47 -16.88 4.47
CA PRO A 93 -6.70 -17.90 5.18
C PRO A 93 -7.27 -19.31 5.01
#